data_AF-A0A1Z9HE68-F1
#
_entry.id   AF-A0A1Z9HE68-F1
#
_cell.length_a   1.000
_cell.length_b   1.000
_cell.length_c   1.000
_cell.angle_alpha   90.00
_cell.angle_beta   90.00
_cell.angle_gamma   90.00
#
_symmetry.space_group_name_H-M   'P 1'
#
loop_
_entity.id
_entity.type
_entity.pdbx_description
1 polymer ?
#
loop_
_entity_poly.entity_id
_entity_poly.type
_entity_poly.pdbx_seq_one_letter_code
_entity_poly.pdbx_strand_id
1 'polypeptide(L)'
;MSEITKTEFSIDYDKLLNDYNKVMSNHEFNEHNQICFVNTRDSDNDVYQGTGDIRLSHSNSYGLEEKDFTKFNTDFNGTVFEEIYKTFPYKIGRMRLMKMGPKKCYWLHNDPGLIRYHFAVVTNPGAFILYEKGNHYHIPADGCAYEMNANTNHTALNSGREDRIHLVLNKL
;
A
#
# COMPACT_ATOMS: atom_id res chain seq x y z
N MET A 1 -13.93 10.34 15.94
CA MET A 1 -12.98 10.70 14.87
C MET A 1 -13.07 9.62 13.81
N SER A 2 -13.05 9.99 12.53
CA SER A 2 -13.09 9.02 11.43
C SER A 2 -11.84 8.14 11.45
N GLU A 3 -11.98 6.83 11.24
CA GLU A 3 -10.84 5.92 11.18
C GLU A 3 -10.01 6.10 9.90
N ILE A 4 -10.61 6.69 8.86
CA ILE A 4 -9.94 7.11 7.63
C ILE A 4 -10.24 8.58 7.33
N THR A 5 -9.19 9.36 7.07
CA THR A 5 -9.30 10.79 6.77
C THR A 5 -8.44 11.15 5.56
N LYS A 6 -8.98 11.93 4.62
CA LYS A 6 -8.23 12.51 3.50
C LYS A 6 -7.21 13.52 4.04
N THR A 7 -5.98 13.47 3.56
CA THR A 7 -4.92 14.42 3.93
C THR A 7 -4.76 15.50 2.85
N GLU A 8 -4.00 16.55 3.17
CA GLU A 8 -3.59 17.57 2.19
C GLU A 8 -2.47 17.10 1.24
N PHE A 9 -1.80 15.98 1.55
CA PHE A 9 -0.78 15.45 0.67
C PHE A 9 -1.43 14.77 -0.54
N SER A 10 -1.05 15.21 -1.73
CA SER A 10 -1.55 14.68 -3.01
C SER A 10 -0.46 14.70 -4.06
N ILE A 11 -0.66 13.88 -5.10
CA ILE A 11 0.15 13.83 -6.30
C ILE A 11 -0.75 13.95 -7.54
N ASP A 12 -0.14 14.12 -8.70
CA ASP A 12 -0.85 14.02 -9.98
C ASP A 12 -1.33 12.57 -10.21
N TYR A 13 -2.64 12.37 -10.22
CA TYR A 13 -3.24 11.05 -10.40
C TYR A 13 -2.89 10.40 -11.74
N ASP A 14 -2.85 11.17 -12.83
CA ASP A 14 -2.54 10.64 -14.16
C ASP A 14 -1.09 10.18 -14.21
N LYS A 15 -0.18 10.91 -13.54
CA LYS A 15 1.21 10.49 -13.34
C LYS A 15 1.29 9.18 -12.55
N LEU A 16 0.52 9.05 -11.46
CA LEU A 16 0.45 7.81 -10.68
C LEU A 16 -0.06 6.62 -11.47
N LEU A 17 -1.13 6.80 -12.24
CA LEU A 17 -1.67 5.75 -13.09
C LEU A 17 -0.68 5.34 -14.18
N ASN A 18 -0.02 6.31 -14.81
CA ASN A 18 0.99 6.07 -15.84
C ASN A 18 2.20 5.29 -15.30
N ASP A 19 2.76 5.71 -14.16
CA ASP A 19 3.92 5.02 -13.58
C ASP A 19 3.54 3.66 -12.99
N TYR A 20 2.32 3.49 -12.48
CA TYR A 20 1.77 2.16 -12.18
C TYR A 20 1.79 1.25 -13.41
N ASN A 21 1.29 1.72 -14.56
CA ASN A 21 1.28 0.91 -15.79
C ASN A 21 2.69 0.52 -16.24
N LYS A 22 3.69 1.40 -16.08
CA LYS A 22 5.11 1.08 -16.35
C LYS A 22 5.67 0.03 -15.40
N VAL A 23 5.28 0.06 -14.12
CA VAL A 23 5.67 -1.00 -13.18
C VAL A 23 5.06 -2.33 -13.63
N MET A 24 3.77 -2.33 -13.99
CA MET A 24 3.07 -3.54 -14.45
C MET A 24 3.54 -4.08 -15.80
N SER A 25 4.19 -3.27 -16.64
CA SER A 25 4.78 -3.77 -17.89
C SER A 25 6.09 -4.54 -17.67
N ASN A 26 6.74 -4.38 -16.51
CA ASN A 26 8.04 -4.96 -16.21
C ASN A 26 8.02 -5.94 -15.02
N HIS A 27 6.99 -5.87 -14.18
CA HIS A 27 6.86 -6.67 -12.97
C HIS A 27 5.44 -7.22 -12.83
N GLU A 28 5.34 -8.43 -12.30
CA GLU A 28 4.08 -9.04 -11.94
C GLU A 28 3.86 -8.96 -10.43
N PHE A 29 2.60 -9.01 -10.00
CA PHE A 29 2.31 -9.21 -8.59
C PHE A 29 2.70 -10.64 -8.17
N ASN A 30 3.45 -10.78 -7.09
CA ASN A 30 3.81 -12.09 -6.54
C ASN A 30 2.61 -12.81 -5.87
N GLU A 31 2.86 -13.96 -5.24
CA GLU A 31 1.84 -14.74 -4.53
C GLU A 31 1.15 -13.98 -3.37
N HIS A 32 1.80 -12.94 -2.82
CA HIS A 32 1.22 -12.05 -1.83
C HIS A 32 0.39 -10.90 -2.42
N ASN A 33 0.27 -10.85 -3.75
CA ASN A 33 -0.36 -9.79 -4.52
C ASN A 33 0.25 -8.40 -4.27
N GLN A 34 1.58 -8.33 -4.12
CA GLN A 34 2.27 -7.10 -3.74
C GLN A 34 3.57 -6.86 -4.54
N ILE A 35 3.95 -5.59 -4.63
CA ILE A 35 5.27 -5.12 -5.06
C ILE A 35 5.73 -4.06 -4.04
N CYS A 36 6.99 -4.10 -3.62
CA CYS A 36 7.57 -3.20 -2.63
C CYS A 36 8.58 -2.24 -3.26
N PHE A 37 8.47 -0.95 -2.92
CA PHE A 37 9.34 0.13 -3.44
C PHE A 37 10.47 0.52 -2.48
N VAL A 38 10.38 0.08 -1.23
CA VAL A 38 11.40 0.37 -0.21
C VAL A 38 11.94 -0.96 0.29
N ASN A 39 13.25 -1.07 0.33
CA ASN A 39 14.02 -2.23 0.70
C ASN A 39 14.85 -1.98 1.96
N THR A 40 15.39 -3.06 2.52
CA THR A 40 16.47 -2.94 3.50
C THR A 40 17.76 -2.46 2.84
N ARG A 41 18.68 -1.90 3.64
CA ARG A 41 19.94 -1.35 3.15
C ARG A 41 20.78 -2.37 2.36
N ASP A 42 20.78 -3.62 2.81
CA ASP A 42 21.59 -4.71 2.25
C ASP A 42 20.89 -5.47 1.11
N SER A 43 19.67 -5.06 0.76
CA SER A 43 18.91 -5.64 -0.35
C SER A 43 19.49 -5.23 -1.70
N ASP A 44 19.58 -6.20 -2.61
CA ASP A 44 19.93 -6.01 -4.01
C ASP A 44 18.70 -5.62 -4.85
N ASN A 45 17.95 -4.61 -4.38
CA ASN A 45 16.73 -4.10 -5.03
C ASN A 45 15.66 -5.17 -5.32
N ASP A 46 15.52 -6.18 -4.45
CA ASP A 46 14.45 -7.17 -4.59
C ASP A 46 13.08 -6.50 -4.40
N VAL A 47 12.31 -6.39 -5.49
CA VAL A 47 10.97 -5.79 -5.54
C VAL A 47 9.94 -6.54 -4.67
N TYR A 48 10.25 -7.76 -4.21
CA TYR A 48 9.36 -8.57 -3.38
C TYR A 48 9.77 -8.66 -1.90
N GLN A 49 10.96 -8.19 -1.52
CA GLN A 49 11.49 -8.32 -0.15
C GLN A 49 10.51 -7.84 0.94
N GLY A 50 9.84 -6.71 0.72
CA GLY A 50 8.91 -6.14 1.69
C GLY A 50 7.48 -6.68 1.63
N THR A 51 7.21 -7.68 0.78
CA THR A 51 5.87 -8.22 0.56
C THR A 51 5.47 -9.24 1.63
N GLY A 52 4.16 -9.35 1.86
CA GLY A 52 3.58 -10.27 2.85
C GLY A 52 3.48 -9.70 4.26
N ASP A 53 3.19 -10.58 5.22
CA ASP A 53 3.09 -10.27 6.64
C ASP A 53 4.42 -10.62 7.33
N ILE A 54 5.03 -9.63 7.99
CA ILE A 54 6.32 -9.76 8.69
C ILE A 54 6.32 -10.82 9.80
N ARG A 55 5.12 -11.22 10.27
CA ARG A 55 4.93 -12.21 11.34
C ARG A 55 4.86 -13.65 10.83
N LEU A 56 4.69 -13.84 9.52
CA LEU A 56 4.48 -15.17 8.92
C LEU A 56 5.75 -15.66 8.24
N SER A 57 6.23 -16.84 8.64
CA SER A 57 7.51 -17.41 8.19
C SER A 57 7.61 -17.71 6.69
N HIS A 58 6.48 -17.76 6.00
CA HIS A 58 6.42 -17.97 4.55
C HIS A 58 6.38 -16.65 3.75
N SER A 59 6.37 -15.49 4.42
CA SER A 59 6.44 -14.19 3.75
C SER A 59 7.88 -13.77 3.46
N ASN A 60 8.08 -13.06 2.36
CA ASN A 60 9.37 -12.46 2.01
C ASN A 60 9.89 -11.48 3.07
N SER A 61 8.98 -10.76 3.74
CA SER A 61 9.33 -9.81 4.79
C SER A 61 9.47 -10.42 6.19
N TYR A 62 9.52 -11.75 6.33
CA TYR A 62 9.55 -12.39 7.64
C TYR A 62 10.79 -11.99 8.45
N GLY A 63 10.59 -11.63 9.72
CA GLY A 63 11.68 -11.25 10.63
C GLY A 63 12.22 -9.83 10.43
N LEU A 64 11.63 -9.04 9.52
CA LEU A 64 11.93 -7.63 9.33
C LEU A 64 10.90 -6.75 10.04
N GLU A 65 11.32 -5.56 10.44
CA GLU A 65 10.48 -4.51 10.98
C GLU A 65 10.32 -3.35 9.98
N GLU A 66 9.30 -2.52 10.15
CA GLU A 66 9.10 -1.36 9.26
C GLU A 66 10.34 -0.47 9.17
N LYS A 67 11.06 -0.30 10.30
CA LYS A 67 12.27 0.54 10.41
C LYS A 67 13.46 0.02 9.60
N ASP A 68 13.43 -1.23 9.16
CA ASP A 68 14.52 -1.83 8.38
C ASP A 68 14.43 -1.38 6.91
N PHE A 69 13.22 -1.04 6.44
CA PHE A 69 12.94 -0.58 5.09
C PHE A 69 13.31 0.91 4.95
N THR A 70 14.54 1.17 4.51
CA THR A 70 15.16 2.51 4.53
C THR A 70 15.79 2.93 3.21
N LYS A 71 15.82 2.03 2.21
CA LYS A 71 16.42 2.28 0.89
C LYS A 71 15.32 2.22 -0.17
N PHE A 72 15.09 3.32 -0.88
CA PHE A 72 14.22 3.28 -2.06
C PHE A 72 14.85 2.39 -3.15
N ASN A 73 14.04 1.54 -3.76
CA ASN A 73 14.47 0.62 -4.80
C ASN A 73 14.75 1.40 -6.09
N THR A 74 15.99 1.33 -6.58
CA THR A 74 16.43 2.16 -7.70
C THR A 74 15.83 1.77 -9.05
N ASP A 75 15.19 0.60 -9.16
CA ASP A 75 14.46 0.17 -10.35
C ASP A 75 13.25 1.10 -10.63
N PHE A 76 12.78 1.82 -9.61
CA PHE A 76 11.67 2.76 -9.70
C PHE A 76 12.11 4.23 -9.68
N ASN A 77 13.39 4.52 -9.92
CA ASN A 77 13.88 5.90 -10.01
C ASN A 77 13.19 6.67 -11.16
N GLY A 78 12.93 7.95 -10.94
CA GLY A 78 12.24 8.83 -11.89
C GLY A 78 10.72 8.64 -11.94
N THR A 79 10.15 7.77 -11.10
CA THR A 79 8.70 7.58 -11.00
C THR A 79 8.07 8.46 -9.92
N VAL A 80 6.73 8.57 -9.94
CA VAL A 80 5.97 9.19 -8.85
C VAL A 80 6.21 8.48 -7.51
N PHE A 81 6.57 7.20 -7.50
CA PHE A 81 6.81 6.47 -6.26
C PHE A 81 8.08 7.00 -5.56
N GLU A 82 9.11 7.37 -6.34
CA GLU A 82 10.31 8.02 -5.81
C GLU A 82 9.99 9.44 -5.30
N GLU A 83 9.16 10.18 -6.04
CA GLU A 83 8.69 11.50 -5.61
C GLU A 83 7.94 11.44 -4.28
N ILE A 84 6.99 10.51 -4.16
CA ILE A 84 6.26 10.27 -2.90
C ILE A 84 7.26 9.92 -1.80
N TYR A 85 8.16 8.95 -2.03
CA TYR A 85 9.13 8.55 -1.03
C TYR A 85 9.99 9.71 -0.50
N LYS A 86 10.38 10.65 -1.38
CA LYS A 86 11.20 11.81 -1.03
C LYS A 86 10.42 12.96 -0.39
N THR A 87 9.15 13.14 -0.74
CA THR A 87 8.37 14.33 -0.37
C THR A 87 7.28 14.08 0.67
N PHE A 88 6.97 12.81 0.98
CA PHE A 88 5.95 12.46 1.95
C PHE A 88 6.28 13.08 3.33
N PRO A 89 5.29 13.64 4.05
CA PRO A 89 5.53 14.41 5.28
C PRO A 89 6.03 13.58 6.46
N TYR A 90 6.02 12.25 6.35
CA TYR A 90 6.46 11.33 7.39
C TYR A 90 7.49 10.34 6.84
N LYS A 91 8.31 9.80 7.74
CA LYS A 91 9.21 8.70 7.39
C LYS A 91 8.38 7.47 7.03
N ILE A 92 8.74 6.85 5.90
CA ILE A 92 8.07 5.68 5.35
C ILE A 92 8.90 4.45 5.69
N GLY A 93 8.24 3.41 6.22
CA GLY A 93 8.80 2.06 6.32
C GLY A 93 8.59 1.33 5.01
N ARG A 94 7.68 0.35 4.99
CA ARG A 94 7.26 -0.27 3.72
C ARG A 94 6.33 0.64 2.92
N MET A 95 6.61 0.72 1.63
CA MET A 95 5.77 1.33 0.60
C MET A 95 5.48 0.28 -0.46
N ARG A 96 4.21 -0.04 -0.70
CA ARG A 96 3.82 -1.20 -1.51
C ARG A 96 2.63 -0.93 -2.41
N LEU A 97 2.68 -1.41 -3.64
CA LEU A 97 1.47 -1.64 -4.43
C LEU A 97 0.83 -2.94 -3.93
N MET A 98 -0.47 -2.88 -3.65
CA MET A 98 -1.24 -4.03 -3.15
C MET A 98 -2.45 -4.25 -4.05
N LYS A 99 -2.52 -5.43 -4.66
CA LYS A 99 -3.67 -5.88 -5.45
C LYS A 99 -4.65 -6.68 -4.59
N MET A 100 -5.93 -6.43 -4.81
CA MET A 100 -7.02 -7.28 -4.35
C MET A 100 -7.95 -7.58 -5.53
N GLY A 101 -8.03 -8.86 -5.90
CA GLY A 101 -8.92 -9.29 -6.98
C GLY A 101 -10.42 -9.15 -6.64
N PRO A 102 -11.30 -9.33 -7.64
CA PRO A 102 -12.73 -9.27 -7.42
C PRO A 102 -13.23 -10.37 -6.48
N LYS A 103 -14.30 -10.09 -5.73
CA LYS A 103 -14.92 -11.02 -4.76
C LYS A 103 -13.94 -11.51 -3.69
N LYS A 104 -13.07 -10.62 -3.20
CA LYS A 104 -12.10 -10.92 -2.13
C LYS A 104 -12.28 -9.99 -0.94
N CYS A 105 -11.96 -10.51 0.23
CA CYS A 105 -11.68 -9.72 1.42
C CYS A 105 -10.50 -10.32 2.16
N TYR A 106 -9.87 -9.52 3.02
CA TYR A 106 -8.88 -10.03 3.96
C TYR A 106 -9.53 -10.51 5.25
N TRP A 107 -8.77 -11.24 6.06
CA TRP A 107 -9.12 -11.51 7.44
C TRP A 107 -9.41 -10.20 8.16
N LEU A 108 -10.39 -10.21 9.07
CA LEU A 108 -10.56 -9.10 10.02
C LEU A 108 -9.35 -9.13 10.98
N HIS A 109 -8.55 -8.07 10.95
CA HIS A 109 -7.31 -7.98 11.72
C HIS A 109 -7.01 -6.54 12.12
N ASN A 110 -6.04 -6.36 13.01
CA ASN A 110 -5.41 -5.09 13.26
C ASN A 110 -3.90 -5.17 13.09
N ASP A 111 -3.30 -4.00 12.95
CA ASP A 111 -1.86 -3.79 12.92
C ASP A 111 -1.48 -2.82 14.04
N PRO A 112 -1.22 -3.34 15.27
CA PRO A 112 -0.95 -2.50 16.43
C PRO A 112 0.23 -1.56 16.20
N GLY A 113 0.05 -0.30 16.60
CA GLY A 113 1.04 0.77 16.47
C GLY A 113 1.13 1.40 15.07
N LEU A 114 0.47 0.85 14.05
CA LEU A 114 0.61 1.33 12.67
C LEU A 114 -0.43 2.39 12.28
N ILE A 115 0.06 3.41 11.60
CA ILE A 115 -0.73 4.31 10.76
C ILE A 115 -0.37 4.00 9.32
N ARG A 116 -1.40 3.78 8.49
CA ARG A 116 -1.23 3.50 7.06
C ARG A 116 -1.74 4.66 6.23
N TYR A 117 -1.06 4.95 5.13
CA TYR A 117 -1.57 5.85 4.12
C TYR A 117 -1.90 5.07 2.87
N HIS A 118 -3.04 5.39 2.27
CA HIS A 118 -3.52 4.76 1.06
C HIS A 118 -3.68 5.81 -0.05
N PHE A 119 -3.18 5.48 -1.24
CA PHE A 119 -3.59 6.10 -2.49
C PHE A 119 -4.27 5.01 -3.33
N ALA A 120 -5.49 5.28 -3.80
CA ALA A 120 -6.12 4.39 -4.77
C ALA A 120 -5.51 4.66 -6.16
N VAL A 121 -4.99 3.61 -6.79
CA VAL A 121 -4.48 3.64 -8.16
C VAL A 121 -5.58 3.15 -9.11
N VAL A 122 -6.18 2.00 -8.77
CA VAL A 122 -7.36 1.45 -9.44
C VAL A 122 -8.36 1.08 -8.35
N THR A 123 -9.57 1.65 -8.42
CA THR A 123 -10.63 1.43 -7.43
C THR A 123 -11.98 1.31 -8.14
N ASN A 124 -12.99 0.85 -7.41
CA ASN A 124 -14.34 0.68 -7.95
C ASN A 124 -15.39 0.88 -6.83
N PRO A 125 -16.69 1.07 -7.16
CA PRO A 125 -17.73 1.30 -6.15
C PRO A 125 -17.93 0.14 -5.15
N GLY A 126 -17.39 -1.06 -5.41
CA GLY A 126 -17.39 -2.20 -4.50
C GLY A 126 -16.11 -2.34 -3.66
N ALA A 127 -15.17 -1.41 -3.77
CA ALA A 127 -13.92 -1.42 -3.01
C ALA A 127 -14.05 -0.59 -1.73
N PHE A 128 -13.89 -1.25 -0.58
CA PHE A 128 -14.03 -0.64 0.74
C PHE A 128 -12.96 -1.09 1.72
N ILE A 129 -12.68 -0.24 2.70
CA ILE A 129 -12.09 -0.64 3.97
C ILE A 129 -13.21 -0.63 5.00
N LEU A 130 -13.43 -1.77 5.66
CA LEU A 130 -14.47 -1.98 6.65
C LEU A 130 -13.83 -2.08 8.04
N TYR A 131 -14.42 -1.44 9.04
CA TYR A 131 -14.05 -1.58 10.44
C TYR A 131 -15.05 -2.46 11.19
N GLU A 132 -14.61 -3.14 12.24
CA GLU A 132 -15.42 -4.10 13.00
C GLU A 132 -16.76 -3.53 13.50
N LYS A 133 -16.84 -2.22 13.75
CA LYS A 133 -18.04 -1.53 14.25
C LYS A 133 -18.99 -1.02 13.15
N GLY A 134 -18.76 -1.41 11.90
CA GLY A 134 -19.66 -1.16 10.77
C GLY A 134 -19.33 0.08 9.93
N ASN A 135 -18.35 0.90 10.34
CA ASN A 135 -17.85 1.99 9.51
C ASN A 135 -17.18 1.41 8.25
N HIS A 136 -17.45 2.02 7.10
CA HIS A 136 -16.86 1.64 5.83
C HIS A 136 -16.44 2.87 5.04
N TYR A 137 -15.35 2.72 4.31
CA TYR A 137 -14.71 3.83 3.61
C TYR A 137 -14.34 3.40 2.20
N HIS A 138 -14.79 4.15 1.21
CA HIS A 138 -14.29 4.09 -0.15
C HIS A 138 -13.18 5.14 -0.32
N ILE A 139 -12.03 4.72 -0.85
CA ILE A 139 -10.94 5.63 -1.20
C ILE A 139 -10.98 5.85 -2.72
N PRO A 140 -11.27 7.07 -3.18
CA PRO A 140 -11.31 7.39 -4.60
C PRO A 140 -9.91 7.47 -5.20
N ALA A 141 -9.83 7.22 -6.51
CA ALA A 141 -8.61 7.36 -7.29
C ALA A 141 -8.41 8.84 -7.69
N ASP A 142 -8.10 9.68 -6.70
CA ASP A 142 -8.02 11.15 -6.83
C ASP A 142 -6.62 11.71 -6.56
N GLY A 143 -5.60 10.84 -6.48
CA GLY A 143 -4.22 11.22 -6.21
C GLY A 143 -3.93 11.67 -4.78
N CYS A 144 -4.91 11.64 -3.86
CA CYS A 144 -4.72 12.09 -2.49
C CYS A 144 -4.32 10.94 -1.56
N ALA A 145 -3.54 11.25 -0.52
CA ALA A 145 -3.24 10.29 0.53
C ALA A 145 -4.38 10.28 1.55
N TYR A 146 -4.82 9.07 1.92
CA TYR A 146 -5.80 8.84 2.96
C TYR A 146 -5.11 8.19 4.16
N GLU A 147 -5.09 8.90 5.28
CA GLU A 147 -4.59 8.37 6.55
C GLU A 147 -5.61 7.39 7.11
N MET A 148 -5.13 6.23 7.52
CA MET A 148 -5.90 5.13 8.06
C MET A 148 -5.32 4.70 9.40
N ASN A 149 -6.17 4.65 10.43
CA ASN A 149 -5.84 4.01 11.69
C ASN A 149 -5.92 2.49 11.54
N ALA A 150 -4.77 1.80 11.61
CA ALA A 150 -4.70 0.35 11.49
C ALA A 150 -4.77 -0.38 12.86
N ASN A 151 -4.83 0.35 13.98
CA ASN A 151 -4.95 -0.24 15.32
C ASN A 151 -6.30 -0.90 15.58
N THR A 152 -7.35 -0.39 14.95
CA THR A 152 -8.71 -0.93 15.04
C THR A 152 -8.87 -2.06 14.05
N ASN A 153 -9.58 -3.13 14.44
CA ASN A 153 -9.84 -4.25 13.56
C ASN A 153 -10.54 -3.79 12.28
N HIS A 154 -9.96 -4.15 11.16
CA HIS A 154 -10.39 -3.77 9.84
C HIS A 154 -10.18 -4.90 8.83
N THR A 155 -10.84 -4.77 7.68
CA THR A 155 -10.59 -5.60 6.50
C THR A 155 -10.73 -4.74 5.25
N ALA A 156 -9.96 -5.07 4.21
CA ALA A 156 -10.23 -4.56 2.88
C ALA A 156 -11.16 -5.54 2.15
N LEU A 157 -12.15 -5.00 1.44
CA LEU A 157 -13.12 -5.73 0.63
C LEU A 157 -13.06 -5.19 -0.80
N ASN A 158 -13.05 -6.09 -1.77
CA ASN A 158 -13.35 -5.79 -3.16
C ASN A 158 -14.52 -6.68 -3.62
N SER A 159 -15.74 -6.13 -3.53
CA SER A 159 -16.97 -6.76 -4.04
C SER A 159 -17.26 -6.41 -5.50
N GLY A 160 -16.36 -5.63 -6.14
CA GLY A 160 -16.45 -5.26 -7.55
C GLY A 160 -16.12 -6.39 -8.51
N ARG A 161 -16.13 -6.04 -9.81
CA ARG A 161 -15.80 -6.94 -10.93
C ARG A 161 -14.35 -6.85 -11.38
N GLU A 162 -13.69 -5.75 -11.05
CA GLU A 162 -12.31 -5.44 -11.44
C GLU A 162 -11.37 -5.55 -10.25
N ASP A 163 -10.08 -5.66 -10.52
CA ASP A 163 -9.04 -5.58 -9.50
C ASP A 163 -9.05 -4.21 -8.79
N ARG A 164 -8.68 -4.23 -7.51
CA ARG A 164 -8.46 -3.04 -6.68
C ARG A 164 -6.97 -2.94 -6.38
N ILE A 165 -6.36 -1.83 -6.77
CA ILE A 165 -4.94 -1.56 -6.60
C ILE A 165 -4.75 -0.31 -5.75
N HIS A 166 -4.13 -0.45 -4.58
CA HIS A 166 -3.75 0.70 -3.76
C HIS A 166 -2.25 0.70 -3.54
N LEU A 167 -1.66 1.90 -3.57
CA LEU A 167 -0.35 2.16 -2.99
C LEU A 167 -0.53 2.38 -1.49
N VAL A 168 0.19 1.63 -0.67
CA VAL A 168 0.08 1.61 0.78
C VAL A 168 1.43 1.94 1.40
N LEU A 169 1.44 2.92 2.31
CA LEU A 169 2.64 3.38 3.01
C LEU A 169 2.43 3.16 4.50
N ASN A 170 3.38 2.51 5.16
CA ASN A 170 3.42 2.42 6.61
C ASN A 170 4.25 3.58 7.16
N LYS A 171 3.69 4.31 8.14
CA LYS A 171 4.39 5.34 8.89
C LYS A 171 5.38 4.72 9.88
N LEU A 172 6.60 5.26 9.94
CA LEU A 172 7.59 4.98 11.00
C LEU A 172 7.38 5.85 12.24
#